data_AF-A0A7C6SD10-F1
#
_entry.id   AF-A0A7C6SD10-F1
#
_cell.length_a   1.000
_cell.length_b   1.000
_cell.length_c   1.000
_cell.angle_alpha   90.00
_cell.angle_beta   90.00
_cell.angle_gamma   90.00
#
_symmetry.space_group_name_H-M   'P 1'
#
loop_
_entity.id
_entity.type
_entity.pdbx_description
1 polymer ?
#
loop_
_entity_poly.entity_id
_entity_poly.type
_entity_poly.pdbx_seq_one_letter_code
_entity_poly.pdbx_strand_id
1 'polypeptide(L)'
;MLGLFLLLLAVGCASVDEDRKDGGLQNDEVDETVETELASETRKIMYEVDAKISVEDSVKAYNEIKSKLNADEWFDSERIVNDTIYLVIRIKSSRLDEFISSNKSYGTVNHFLEKCY
;
A
#
# COMPACT_ATOMS: atom_id res chain seq x y z
N MET A 1 47.22 5.80 -20.84
CA MET A 1 46.43 6.92 -20.27
C MET A 1 45.26 6.33 -19.51
N LEU A 2 45.55 5.92 -18.28
CA LEU A 2 44.60 5.36 -17.34
C LEU A 2 44.26 6.49 -16.36
N GLY A 3 42.97 6.79 -16.19
CA GLY A 3 42.49 7.66 -15.12
C GLY A 3 42.16 9.07 -15.55
N LEU A 4 40.88 9.34 -15.78
CA LEU A 4 40.21 10.58 -15.39
C LEU A 4 38.67 10.48 -15.61
N PHE A 5 37.97 9.58 -14.92
CA PHE A 5 36.50 9.60 -14.94
C PHE A 5 35.91 8.99 -13.66
N LEU A 6 36.29 9.56 -12.50
CA LEU A 6 35.86 9.03 -11.19
C LEU A 6 35.73 10.16 -10.15
N LEU A 7 34.91 11.18 -10.43
CA LEU A 7 34.84 12.39 -9.57
C LEU A 7 33.47 13.10 -9.49
N LEU A 8 32.34 12.43 -9.71
CA LEU A 8 31.01 13.09 -9.66
C LEU A 8 29.96 12.42 -8.76
N LEU A 9 30.35 11.76 -7.67
CA LEU A 9 29.41 11.16 -6.71
C LEU A 9 29.43 11.79 -5.31
N ALA A 10 29.82 13.05 -5.17
CA ALA A 10 29.75 13.76 -3.89
C ALA A 10 28.82 14.98 -3.99
N VAL A 11 27.51 14.74 -3.96
CA VAL A 11 26.54 15.75 -3.54
C VAL A 11 25.90 15.20 -2.26
N GLY A 12 26.25 15.83 -1.14
CA GLY A 12 25.94 15.37 0.21
C GLY A 12 24.50 15.63 0.63
N CYS A 13 24.02 14.77 1.53
CA CYS A 13 22.96 15.13 2.49
C CYS A 13 23.65 15.53 3.79
N ALA A 14 23.63 16.82 4.12
CA ALA A 14 23.92 17.28 5.46
C ALA A 14 22.66 17.04 6.31
N SER A 15 22.77 16.21 7.35
CA SER A 15 21.79 16.14 8.42
C SER A 15 22.04 17.32 9.36
N VAL A 16 21.05 18.21 9.49
CA VAL A 16 21.00 19.22 10.55
C VAL A 16 20.04 18.69 11.60
N ASP A 17 20.61 18.15 12.67
CA ASP A 17 20.01 18.12 14.01
C ASP A 17 20.88 19.05 14.85
N GLU A 18 20.31 20.12 15.40
CA GLU A 18 20.65 20.58 16.75
C GLU A 18 19.66 21.67 17.23
N ASP A 19 19.04 21.35 18.36
CA ASP A 19 18.30 22.22 19.26
C ASP A 19 18.98 23.59 19.45
N ARG A 20 18.21 24.66 19.27
CA ARG A 20 18.56 25.99 19.80
C ARG A 20 17.36 26.59 20.52
N LYS A 21 17.27 26.33 21.83
CA LYS A 21 16.58 27.22 22.76
C LYS A 21 17.47 28.44 23.01
N ASP A 22 17.02 29.63 22.62
CA ASP A 22 17.24 30.86 23.38
C ASP A 22 16.19 31.91 22.99
N GLY A 23 15.71 32.67 23.96
CA GLY A 23 14.40 33.32 23.92
C GLY A 23 14.33 34.77 23.43
N GLY A 24 13.09 35.26 23.33
CA GLY A 24 12.73 36.66 23.55
C GLY A 24 12.08 37.40 22.37
N LEU A 25 10.89 37.95 22.66
CA LEU A 25 10.24 39.14 22.06
C LEU A 25 9.33 38.95 20.83
N GLN A 26 8.06 38.64 21.13
CA GLN A 26 6.86 39.43 20.82
C GLN A 26 6.91 40.33 19.56
N ASN A 27 6.21 39.90 18.51
CA ASN A 27 5.46 40.78 17.61
C ASN A 27 4.21 40.05 17.12
N ASP A 28 3.08 40.74 17.19
CA ASP A 28 1.79 40.34 16.66
C ASP A 28 1.87 40.18 15.15
N GLU A 29 1.91 38.94 14.68
CA GLU A 29 1.37 38.57 13.38
C GLU A 29 0.25 37.56 13.68
N VAL A 30 -0.95 37.88 13.22
CA VAL A 30 -2.03 36.90 13.07
C VAL A 30 -1.54 35.93 12.00
N ASP A 31 -0.71 34.99 12.43
CA ASP A 31 -0.39 33.78 11.69
C ASP A 31 -1.69 32.98 11.70
N GLU A 32 -2.45 33.17 10.64
CA GLU A 32 -3.56 32.33 10.24
C GLU A 32 -3.03 30.91 10.33
N THR A 33 -3.27 30.29 11.49
CA THR A 33 -2.80 28.95 11.78
C THR A 33 -3.60 28.12 10.81
N VAL A 34 -2.99 27.85 9.65
CA VAL A 34 -3.41 26.78 8.78
C VAL A 34 -3.28 25.58 9.69
N GLU A 35 -4.40 25.22 10.34
CA GLU A 35 -4.72 23.87 10.74
C GLU A 35 -4.56 23.08 9.45
N THR A 36 -3.32 22.72 9.20
CA THR A 36 -3.01 21.58 8.40
C THR A 36 -3.58 20.49 9.28
N GLU A 37 -4.85 20.19 9.06
CA GLU A 37 -5.41 18.90 9.37
C GLU A 37 -4.43 17.93 8.71
N LEU A 38 -3.40 17.55 9.46
CA LEU A 38 -2.79 16.24 9.38
C LEU A 38 -3.96 15.34 9.66
N ALA A 39 -4.80 15.14 8.64
CA ALA A 39 -5.86 14.17 8.59
C ALA A 39 -5.16 12.93 9.07
N SER A 40 -5.41 12.56 10.33
CA SER A 40 -4.71 11.51 11.03
C SER A 40 -4.65 10.37 10.04
N GLU A 41 -3.46 10.15 9.44
CA GLU A 41 -3.24 9.10 8.47
C GLU A 41 -3.44 7.84 9.29
N THR A 42 -4.69 7.42 9.34
CA THR A 42 -5.13 6.33 10.17
C THR A 42 -4.52 5.16 9.44
N ARG A 43 -3.34 4.72 9.92
CA ARG A 43 -2.52 3.72 9.26
C ARG A 43 -3.44 2.59 8.83
N LYS A 44 -3.59 2.45 7.50
CA LYS A 44 -4.49 1.46 6.93
C LYS A 44 -3.75 0.14 7.00
N ILE A 45 -4.10 -0.71 7.97
CA ILE A 45 -3.59 -2.08 8.00
C ILE A 45 -4.15 -2.82 6.78
N MET A 46 -3.27 -3.22 5.87
CA MET A 46 -3.58 -3.99 4.66
C MET A 46 -3.10 -5.43 4.83
N TYR A 47 -3.83 -6.38 4.26
CA TYR A 47 -3.48 -7.79 4.23
C TYR A 47 -3.22 -8.24 2.79
N GLU A 48 -2.25 -9.14 2.63
CA GLU A 48 -1.95 -9.79 1.37
C GLU A 48 -2.67 -11.15 1.34
N VAL A 49 -3.61 -11.29 0.41
CA VAL A 49 -4.36 -12.52 0.18
C VAL A 49 -3.79 -13.21 -1.05
N ASP A 50 -3.24 -14.40 -0.86
CA ASP A 50 -2.82 -15.27 -1.97
C ASP A 50 -3.91 -16.32 -2.21
N ALA A 51 -4.54 -16.18 -3.38
CA ALA A 51 -5.68 -16.98 -3.78
C ALA A 51 -5.36 -17.79 -5.03
N LYS A 52 -5.61 -19.10 -4.93
CA LYS A 52 -5.64 -20.03 -6.06
C LYS A 52 -7.05 -20.55 -6.25
N ILE A 53 -7.67 -20.19 -7.36
CA ILE A 53 -9.09 -20.39 -7.60
C ILE A 53 -9.25 -21.24 -8.86
N SER A 54 -9.92 -22.39 -8.77
CA SER A 54 -10.20 -23.27 -9.91
C SER A 54 -11.69 -23.26 -10.21
N VAL A 55 -12.07 -22.77 -11.39
CA VAL A 55 -13.45 -22.46 -11.79
C VAL A 55 -13.68 -22.74 -13.26
N GLU A 56 -14.90 -23.13 -13.64
CA GLU A 56 -15.26 -23.40 -15.04
C GLU A 56 -15.15 -22.17 -15.96
N ASP A 57 -15.42 -20.97 -15.43
CA ASP A 57 -15.29 -19.71 -16.17
C ASP A 57 -14.37 -18.76 -15.40
N SER A 58 -13.06 -18.87 -15.69
CA SER A 58 -12.02 -18.09 -15.04
C SER A 58 -12.10 -16.60 -15.34
N VAL A 59 -12.58 -16.22 -16.52
CA VAL A 59 -12.74 -14.81 -16.92
C VAL A 59 -13.88 -14.15 -16.15
N LYS A 60 -15.03 -14.83 -16.05
CA LYS A 60 -16.16 -14.32 -15.27
C LYS A 60 -15.81 -14.19 -13.79
N ALA A 61 -15.25 -15.23 -13.19
CA ALA A 61 -14.87 -15.19 -11.78
C ALA A 61 -13.83 -14.10 -11.48
N TYR A 62 -12.83 -13.92 -12.35
CA TYR A 62 -11.86 -12.84 -12.24
C TYR A 62 -12.52 -11.45 -12.23
N ASN A 63 -13.44 -11.19 -13.17
CA ASN A 63 -14.12 -9.90 -13.25
C ASN A 63 -15.02 -9.65 -12.02
N GLU A 64 -15.68 -10.70 -11.52
CA GLU A 64 -16.47 -10.61 -10.29
C GLU A 64 -15.59 -10.31 -9.06
N ILE A 65 -14.42 -10.95 -8.92
CA ILE A 65 -13.48 -10.67 -7.83
C ILE A 65 -12.97 -9.23 -7.92
N LYS A 66 -12.55 -8.79 -9.12
CA LYS A 66 -12.06 -7.44 -9.37
C LYS A 66 -13.10 -6.37 -9.04
N SER A 67 -14.38 -6.63 -9.32
CA SER A 67 -15.46 -5.69 -9.02
C SER A 67 -15.71 -5.46 -7.52
N LYS A 68 -15.19 -6.34 -6.64
CA LYS A 68 -15.37 -6.24 -5.18
C LYS A 68 -14.30 -5.41 -4.48
N LEU A 69 -13.24 -5.01 -5.20
CA LEU A 69 -12.18 -4.17 -4.67
C LEU A 69 -12.63 -2.72 -4.53
N ASN A 70 -12.28 -2.11 -3.40
CA ASN A 70 -12.40 -0.67 -3.22
C ASN A 70 -11.33 0.08 -4.02
N ALA A 71 -11.53 1.39 -4.19
CA ALA A 71 -10.58 2.26 -4.90
C ALA A 71 -9.17 2.29 -4.31
N ASP A 72 -9.01 1.93 -3.03
CA ASP A 72 -7.73 1.85 -2.33
C ASP A 72 -7.31 0.41 -1.99
N GLU A 73 -7.82 -0.56 -2.76
CA GLU A 73 -7.44 -1.97 -2.76
C GLU A 73 -7.00 -2.36 -4.18
N TRP A 74 -6.03 -3.25 -4.33
CA TRP A 74 -5.47 -3.59 -5.64
C TRP A 74 -4.89 -5.00 -5.69
N PHE A 75 -4.61 -5.46 -6.91
CA PHE A 75 -3.86 -6.67 -7.15
C PHE A 75 -2.36 -6.36 -7.24
N ASP A 76 -1.56 -7.10 -6.48
CA ASP A 76 -0.10 -7.12 -6.67
C ASP A 76 0.30 -8.09 -7.78
N SER A 77 -0.49 -9.16 -7.98
CA SER A 77 -0.26 -10.13 -9.04
C SER A 77 -1.57 -10.74 -9.53
N GLU A 78 -1.67 -10.90 -10.84
CA GLU A 78 -2.84 -11.44 -11.52
C GLU A 78 -2.38 -12.40 -12.62
N ARG A 79 -2.73 -13.68 -12.50
CA ARG A 79 -2.43 -14.67 -13.54
C ARG A 79 -3.60 -15.63 -13.74
N ILE A 80 -4.08 -15.71 -14.97
CA ILE A 80 -5.11 -16.66 -15.38
C ILE A 80 -4.46 -17.69 -16.30
N VAL A 81 -4.56 -18.97 -15.96
CA VAL A 81 -4.05 -20.08 -16.76
C VAL A 81 -5.15 -21.13 -16.84
N ASN A 82 -5.71 -21.31 -18.03
CA ASN A 82 -6.87 -22.17 -18.28
C ASN A 82 -8.02 -21.81 -17.31
N ASP A 83 -8.47 -22.79 -16.54
CA ASP A 83 -9.56 -22.71 -15.56
C ASP A 83 -9.06 -22.37 -14.15
N THR A 84 -7.83 -21.85 -14.03
CA THR A 84 -7.22 -21.50 -12.74
C THR A 84 -6.75 -20.05 -12.70
N ILE A 85 -7.14 -19.36 -11.64
CA ILE A 85 -6.79 -17.97 -11.34
C ILE A 85 -5.82 -17.98 -10.14
N TYR A 86 -4.72 -17.26 -10.28
CA TYR A 86 -3.74 -16.99 -9.23
C TYR A 86 -3.73 -15.49 -8.97
N LEU A 87 -4.06 -15.09 -7.74
CA LEU A 87 -4.19 -13.68 -7.35
C LEU A 87 -3.38 -13.41 -6.09
N VAL A 88 -2.66 -12.30 -6.08
CA VAL A 88 -2.13 -11.68 -4.86
C VAL A 88 -2.84 -10.35 -4.69
N ILE A 89 -3.63 -10.21 -3.63
CA ILE A 89 -4.57 -9.10 -3.45
C ILE A 89 -4.26 -8.36 -2.16
N ARG A 90 -4.18 -7.03 -2.21
CA ARG A 90 -4.11 -6.19 -1.01
C ARG A 90 -5.47 -5.69 -0.61
N ILE A 91 -5.88 -6.03 0.61
CA ILE A 91 -7.22 -5.74 1.13
C ILE A 91 -7.11 -5.15 2.52
N LYS A 92 -7.96 -4.16 2.84
CA LYS A 92 -8.01 -3.62 4.19
C LYS A 92 -8.38 -4.68 5.21
N SER A 93 -7.73 -4.61 6.36
CA SER A 93 -8.06 -5.37 7.58
C SER A 93 -9.57 -5.45 7.85
N SER A 94 -10.24 -4.29 7.84
CA SER A 94 -11.67 -4.16 8.12
C SER A 94 -12.58 -4.90 7.13
N ARG A 95 -12.07 -5.25 5.94
CA ARG A 95 -12.82 -5.95 4.88
C ARG A 95 -12.33 -7.35 4.59
N LEU A 96 -11.26 -7.80 5.24
CA LEU A 96 -10.65 -9.10 4.93
C LEU A 96 -11.67 -10.24 5.08
N ASP A 97 -12.37 -10.30 6.21
CA ASP A 97 -13.34 -11.37 6.49
C ASP A 97 -14.53 -11.37 5.52
N GLU A 98 -15.03 -10.18 5.18
CA GLU A 98 -16.10 -9.99 4.21
C GLU A 98 -15.63 -10.44 2.82
N PHE A 99 -14.45 -10.00 2.40
CA PHE A 99 -13.89 -10.34 1.11
C PHE A 99 -13.69 -11.84 0.98
N ILE A 100 -13.10 -12.49 1.99
CA ILE A 100 -12.92 -13.95 2.01
C ILE A 100 -14.29 -14.64 1.89
N SER A 101 -15.24 -14.26 2.73
CA SER A 101 -16.56 -14.87 2.77
C SER A 101 -17.31 -14.73 1.45
N SER A 102 -17.20 -13.57 0.79
CA SER A 102 -17.82 -13.29 -0.51
C SER A 102 -17.21 -14.05 -1.69
N ASN A 103 -16.04 -14.67 -1.50
CA ASN A 103 -15.31 -15.40 -2.53
C ASN A 103 -15.14 -16.90 -2.24
N LYS A 104 -15.67 -17.40 -1.10
CA LYS A 104 -15.66 -18.83 -0.76
C LYS A 104 -16.30 -19.73 -1.82
N SER A 105 -17.23 -19.20 -2.61
CA SER A 105 -17.94 -19.94 -3.67
C SER A 105 -17.06 -20.27 -4.89
N TYR A 106 -15.96 -19.56 -5.11
CA TYR A 106 -15.10 -19.79 -6.28
C TYR A 106 -14.02 -20.86 -6.07
N GLY A 107 -13.89 -21.41 -4.86
CA GLY A 107 -12.93 -22.47 -4.55
C GLY A 107 -12.09 -22.19 -3.31
N THR A 108 -10.95 -22.88 -3.18
CA THR A 108 -10.12 -22.84 -1.97
C THR A 108 -9.20 -21.63 -1.96
N VAL A 109 -9.55 -20.60 -1.18
CA VAL A 109 -8.60 -19.51 -0.84
C VAL A 109 -7.56 -20.10 0.13
N ASN A 110 -6.32 -20.24 -0.32
CA ASN A 110 -5.34 -21.13 0.30
C ASN A 110 -4.26 -20.45 1.15
N HIS A 111 -4.18 -19.12 1.21
CA HIS A 111 -3.13 -18.50 2.01
C HIS A 111 -3.42 -17.04 2.39
N PHE A 112 -3.19 -16.70 3.67
CA PHE A 112 -3.29 -15.35 4.21
C PHE A 112 -1.94 -14.98 4.82
N LEU A 113 -1.29 -13.92 4.30
CA LEU A 113 -0.08 -13.35 4.88
C LEU A 113 -0.40 -11.95 5.40
N GLU A 114 -0.36 -11.80 6.72
CA GLU A 114 -0.44 -10.50 7.36
C GLU A 114 0.88 -9.73 7.10
N LYS A 115 0.78 -8.57 6.46
CA LYS A 115 1.90 -7.64 6.30
C LYS A 115 1.48 -6.26 6.78
N CYS A 116 2.02 -5.82 7.91
CA CYS A 116 1.80 -4.46 8.40
C CYS A 116 2.62 -3.46 7.58
N TYR A 117 1.99 -2.40 7.08
CA TYR A 117 2.60 -1.29 6.36
C TYR A 117 2.36 0.03 7.10
#